data_AF-R8AQV0-F1
#
_entry.id   AF-R8AQV0-F1
#
_cell.length_a   1.000
_cell.length_b   1.000
_cell.length_c   1.000
_cell.angle_alpha   90.00
_cell.angle_beta   90.00
_cell.angle_gamma   90.00
#
_symmetry.space_group_name_H-M   'P 1'
#
loop_
_entity.id
_entity.type
_entity.pdbx_description
1 polymer ?
#
loop_
_entity_poly.entity_id
_entity_poly.type
_entity_poly.pdbx_seq_one_letter_code
_entity_poly.pdbx_strand_id
1 'polypeptide(L)'
;SMPALIYDYGGFPPESYTIQYPCSGSPTLAHDITTKLKSAGITTTEDPNRGFDHGLFVPLKIMYPEADIPCVQLSLLSSLNPESHIRLGEALRDLNDPSILLIGSGFSFHNMRAFFTPDTTEMKAANNAFQQWLIATCTSQELS
;
A
#
# COMPACT_ATOMS: atom_id res chain seq x y z
N SER A 1 -10.01 12.07 11.74
CA SER A 1 -9.92 13.20 10.77
C SER A 1 -10.66 12.81 9.50
N MET A 2 -10.86 13.72 8.54
CA MET A 2 -11.42 13.39 7.21
C MET A 2 -10.41 13.81 6.13
N PRO A 3 -9.43 12.95 5.77
CA PRO A 3 -8.46 13.25 4.73
C PRO A 3 -9.12 13.37 3.36
N ALA A 4 -8.68 14.34 2.54
CA ALA A 4 -9.09 14.44 1.15
C ALA A 4 -8.44 13.34 0.30
N LEU A 5 -9.03 13.01 -0.86
CA LEU A 5 -8.34 12.15 -1.84
C LEU A 5 -7.29 12.94 -2.62
N ILE A 6 -6.20 12.28 -2.97
CA ILE A 6 -5.16 12.76 -3.87
C ILE A 6 -5.22 11.92 -5.14
N TYR A 7 -5.43 12.57 -6.28
CA TYR A 7 -5.39 11.96 -7.60
C TYR A 7 -3.97 12.07 -8.17
N ASP A 8 -3.08 11.19 -7.72
CA ASP A 8 -1.66 11.13 -8.08
C ASP A 8 -1.38 10.27 -9.33
N TYR A 9 -2.35 10.16 -10.23
CA TYR A 9 -2.25 9.48 -11.53
C TYR A 9 -2.73 10.35 -12.70
N GLY A 10 -2.20 10.07 -13.89
CA GLY A 10 -2.41 10.86 -15.11
C GLY A 10 -2.78 9.98 -16.31
N GLY A 11 -3.50 10.56 -17.28
CA GLY A 11 -3.78 9.90 -18.57
C GLY A 11 -5.02 9.00 -18.60
N PHE A 12 -5.86 9.05 -17.57
CA PHE A 12 -7.11 8.30 -17.48
C PHE A 12 -8.32 9.14 -17.92
N PRO A 13 -9.47 8.52 -18.24
CA PRO A 13 -10.70 9.22 -18.57
C PRO A 13 -11.15 10.19 -17.45
N PRO A 14 -11.83 11.31 -17.76
CA PRO A 14 -12.27 12.29 -16.78
C PRO A 14 -13.06 11.69 -15.59
N GLU A 15 -13.82 10.64 -15.83
CA GLU A 15 -14.61 9.92 -14.83
C GLU A 15 -13.74 9.31 -13.72
N SER A 16 -12.48 8.98 -14.01
CA SER A 16 -11.55 8.47 -13.00
C SER A 16 -11.19 9.50 -11.93
N TYR A 17 -11.32 10.81 -12.25
CA TYR A 17 -11.06 11.92 -11.34
C TYR A 17 -12.30 12.36 -10.55
N THR A 18 -13.44 11.70 -10.76
CA THR A 18 -14.68 11.97 -10.01
C THR A 18 -14.95 10.93 -8.92
N ILE A 19 -14.18 9.84 -8.88
CA ILE A 19 -14.31 8.74 -7.91
C ILE A 19 -14.11 9.27 -6.48
N GLN A 20 -15.06 8.97 -5.59
CA GLN A 20 -14.97 9.34 -4.17
C GLN A 20 -14.90 8.12 -3.26
N TYR A 21 -14.15 8.28 -2.16
CA TYR A 21 -14.02 7.31 -1.09
C TYR A 21 -13.88 8.04 0.25
N PRO A 22 -15.01 8.41 0.90
CA PRO A 22 -15.03 9.31 2.05
C PRO A 22 -14.66 8.59 3.36
N CYS A 23 -13.55 7.86 3.35
CA CYS A 23 -13.05 7.14 4.51
C CYS A 23 -12.50 8.11 5.56
N SER A 24 -12.82 7.87 6.83
CA SER A 24 -12.22 8.62 7.94
C SER A 24 -10.77 8.20 8.17
N GLY A 25 -9.94 9.13 8.66
CA GLY A 25 -8.61 8.83 9.19
C GLY A 25 -8.69 8.46 10.67
N SER A 26 -7.75 7.65 11.17
CA SER A 26 -7.62 7.30 12.60
C SER A 26 -6.37 7.91 13.25
N PRO A 27 -6.46 9.11 13.88
CA PRO A 27 -5.31 9.75 14.53
C PRO A 27 -4.72 8.92 15.68
N THR A 28 -5.57 8.23 16.45
CA THR A 28 -5.11 7.36 17.54
C THR A 28 -4.23 6.23 17.01
N LEU A 29 -4.70 5.53 15.97
CA LEU A 29 -3.92 4.46 15.35
C LEU A 29 -2.63 4.99 14.70
N ALA A 30 -2.68 6.15 14.03
CA ALA A 30 -1.49 6.77 13.45
C ALA A 30 -0.43 7.12 14.52
N HIS A 31 -0.87 7.59 15.68
CA HIS A 31 -0.01 7.87 16.81
C HIS A 31 0.60 6.60 17.41
N ASP A 32 -0.19 5.54 17.53
CA ASP A 32 0.26 4.24 18.01
C ASP A 32 1.34 3.63 17.10
N ILE A 33 1.09 3.64 15.78
CA ILE A 33 2.03 3.19 14.75
C ILE A 33 3.34 4.00 14.86
N THR A 34 3.24 5.34 14.92
CA THR A 34 4.42 6.22 15.01
C THR A 34 5.24 5.94 16.26
N THR A 35 4.57 5.74 17.40
CA THR A 35 5.24 5.41 18.67
C THR A 35 6.01 4.09 18.54
N LYS A 36 5.41 3.05 17.96
CA LYS A 36 6.06 1.74 17.86
C LYS A 36 7.25 1.77 16.90
N LEU A 37 7.08 2.41 15.74
CA LEU A 37 8.18 2.59 14.78
C LEU A 37 9.36 3.36 15.39
N LYS A 38 9.09 4.42 16.16
CA LYS A 38 10.13 5.16 16.88
C LYS A 38 10.82 4.29 17.93
N SER A 39 10.08 3.49 18.70
CA SER A 39 10.66 2.54 19.66
C SER A 39 11.55 1.49 19.01
N ALA A 40 11.28 1.11 17.75
CA ALA A 40 12.13 0.24 16.94
C ALA A 40 13.31 0.95 16.25
N GLY A 41 13.52 2.24 16.53
CA GLY A 41 14.60 3.04 15.93
C GLY A 41 14.33 3.49 14.49
N ILE A 42 13.08 3.46 14.03
CA ILE A 42 12.68 3.88 12.69
C ILE A 42 12.18 5.33 12.76
N THR A 43 12.92 6.25 12.12
CA THR A 43 12.53 7.66 12.02
C THR A 43 11.19 7.80 11.30
N THR A 44 10.17 8.29 12.01
CA THR A 44 8.80 8.39 11.53
C THR A 44 8.15 9.68 12.03
N THR A 45 7.30 10.28 11.20
CA THR A 45 6.55 11.51 11.50
C THR A 45 5.11 11.34 11.06
N GLU A 46 4.17 11.91 11.83
CA GLU A 46 2.75 11.98 11.47
C GLU A 46 2.50 13.19 10.55
N ASP A 47 1.70 13.01 9.50
CA ASP A 47 1.23 14.12 8.65
C ASP A 47 -0.30 14.17 8.64
N PRO A 48 -0.93 15.05 9.44
CA PRO A 48 -2.38 15.16 9.51
C PRO A 48 -3.00 15.82 8.27
N ASN A 49 -2.19 16.42 7.39
CA ASN A 49 -2.64 17.15 6.21
C ASN A 49 -2.51 16.31 4.93
N ARG A 50 -1.79 15.19 4.96
CA ARG A 50 -1.68 14.29 3.81
C ARG A 50 -3.02 13.63 3.53
N GLY A 51 -3.53 13.83 2.32
CA GLY A 51 -4.70 13.11 1.81
C GLY A 51 -4.40 11.63 1.53
N PHE A 52 -5.40 10.87 1.09
CA PHE A 52 -5.24 9.46 0.68
C PHE A 52 -5.04 9.35 -0.82
N ASP A 53 -4.01 8.63 -1.26
CA ASP A 53 -3.70 8.44 -2.69
C ASP A 53 -4.37 7.21 -3.31
N HIS A 54 -4.20 7.06 -4.62
CA HIS A 54 -4.83 5.99 -5.39
C HIS A 54 -4.47 4.59 -4.90
N GLY A 55 -3.27 4.42 -4.34
CA GLY A 55 -2.84 3.16 -3.74
C GLY A 55 -3.75 2.74 -2.59
N LEU A 56 -4.31 3.71 -1.85
CA LEU A 56 -5.27 3.44 -0.79
C LEU A 56 -6.70 3.34 -1.32
N PHE A 57 -7.20 4.39 -1.99
CA PHE A 57 -8.66 4.49 -2.20
C PHE A 57 -9.20 3.59 -3.31
N VAL A 58 -8.40 3.26 -4.33
CA VAL A 58 -8.86 2.41 -5.46
C VAL A 58 -9.17 1.00 -5.00
N PRO A 59 -8.24 0.24 -4.37
CA PRO A 59 -8.53 -1.11 -3.92
C PRO A 59 -9.62 -1.13 -2.84
N LEU A 60 -9.60 -0.16 -1.92
CA LEU A 60 -10.60 -0.09 -0.86
C LEU A 60 -12.00 0.24 -1.37
N LYS A 61 -12.16 1.06 -2.41
CA LYS A 61 -13.46 1.30 -3.03
C LYS A 61 -14.10 0.02 -3.58
N ILE A 62 -13.27 -0.93 -4.02
CA ILE A 62 -13.72 -2.23 -4.54
C ILE A 62 -14.04 -3.18 -3.38
N MET A 63 -13.20 -3.24 -2.35
CA MET A 63 -13.34 -4.17 -1.22
C MET A 63 -14.41 -3.75 -0.21
N TYR A 64 -14.48 -2.46 0.11
CA TYR A 64 -15.31 -1.86 1.17
C TYR A 64 -16.00 -0.58 0.67
N PRO A 65 -16.94 -0.69 -0.28
CA PRO A 65 -17.47 0.45 -1.05
C PRO A 65 -18.13 1.56 -0.22
N GLU A 66 -18.60 1.24 0.99
CA GLU A 66 -19.27 2.15 1.94
C GLU A 66 -18.30 3.10 2.66
N ALA A 67 -16.99 2.84 2.62
CA ALA A 67 -15.96 3.66 3.26
C ALA A 67 -16.16 3.87 4.78
N ASP A 68 -16.71 2.88 5.47
CA ASP A 68 -17.07 2.90 6.89
C ASP A 68 -15.96 2.38 7.83
N ILE A 69 -14.83 1.93 7.28
CA ILE A 69 -13.65 1.49 8.03
C ILE A 69 -12.61 2.63 8.09
N PRO A 70 -12.23 3.15 9.27
CA PRO A 70 -11.18 4.16 9.37
C PRO A 70 -9.83 3.66 8.85
N CYS A 71 -9.12 4.51 8.12
CA CYS A 71 -7.82 4.18 7.52
C CYS A 71 -6.67 5.01 8.11
N VAL A 72 -5.47 4.44 8.07
CA VAL A 72 -4.20 5.14 8.24
C VAL A 72 -3.32 4.76 7.06
N GLN A 73 -2.76 5.75 6.38
CA GLN A 73 -1.84 5.51 5.28
C GLN A 73 -0.40 5.56 5.81
N LEU A 74 0.37 4.49 5.57
CA LEU A 74 1.78 4.40 5.89
C LEU A 74 2.60 4.49 4.60
N SER A 75 3.60 5.38 4.57
CA SER A 75 4.47 5.54 3.41
C SER A 75 5.58 4.46 3.37
N LEU A 76 6.09 4.21 2.17
CA LEU A 76 7.31 3.40 1.98
C LEU A 76 8.56 4.25 2.19
N LEU A 77 9.66 3.58 2.57
CA LEU A 77 10.96 4.24 2.65
C LEU A 77 11.46 4.55 1.24
N SER A 78 11.89 5.78 0.99
CA SER A 78 12.39 6.22 -0.32
C SER A 78 13.60 5.45 -0.82
N SER A 79 14.35 4.79 0.09
CA SER A 79 15.47 3.93 -0.26
C SER A 79 15.07 2.65 -0.99
N LEU A 80 13.80 2.20 -0.83
CA LEU A 80 13.30 0.92 -1.33
C LEU A 80 14.16 -0.28 -0.93
N ASN A 81 14.97 -0.14 0.14
CA ASN A 81 15.84 -1.20 0.63
C ASN A 81 14.97 -2.33 1.24
N PRO A 82 15.06 -3.59 0.76
CA PRO A 82 14.20 -4.67 1.23
C PRO A 82 14.34 -4.96 2.73
N GLU A 83 15.56 -5.00 3.25
CA GLU A 83 15.84 -5.26 4.67
C GLU A 83 15.18 -4.22 5.58
N SER A 84 15.19 -2.95 5.16
CA SER A 84 14.56 -1.86 5.90
C SER A 84 13.04 -1.99 5.92
N HIS A 85 12.43 -2.50 4.84
CA HIS A 85 10.98 -2.77 4.80
C HIS A 85 10.60 -4.01 5.61
N ILE A 86 11.44 -5.04 5.64
CA ILE A 86 11.27 -6.21 6.52
C ILE A 86 11.29 -5.76 7.98
N ARG A 87 12.29 -4.96 8.38
CA ARG A 87 12.37 -4.39 9.74
C ARG A 87 11.17 -3.51 10.10
N LEU A 88 10.61 -2.78 9.14
CA LEU A 88 9.36 -2.03 9.32
C LEU A 88 8.20 -2.98 9.60
N GLY A 89 8.06 -4.08 8.84
CA GLY A 89 7.04 -5.10 9.09
C GLY A 89 7.20 -5.79 10.46
N GLU A 90 8.44 -6.08 10.86
CA GLU A 90 8.74 -6.62 12.20
C GLU A 90 8.32 -5.65 13.32
N ALA A 91 8.62 -4.36 13.17
CA ALA A 91 8.21 -3.34 14.14
C ALA A 91 6.69 -3.16 14.25
N LEU A 92 5.96 -3.41 13.16
CA LEU A 92 4.49 -3.35 13.13
C LEU A 92 3.83 -4.63 13.64
N ARG A 93 4.56 -5.76 13.70
CA ARG A 93 4.03 -7.05 14.19
C ARG A 93 3.45 -6.94 15.60
N ASP A 94 4.03 -6.08 16.43
CA ASP A 94 3.63 -5.89 17.82
C ASP A 94 2.39 -4.99 17.99
N LEU A 95 1.82 -4.46 16.91
CA LEU A 95 0.48 -3.84 16.90
C LEU A 95 -0.63 -4.90 16.96
N ASN A 96 -0.45 -5.94 17.78
CA ASN A 96 -1.26 -7.18 17.87
C ASN A 96 -2.71 -6.95 18.36
N ASP A 97 -3.43 -6.08 17.66
CA ASP A 97 -4.83 -5.74 17.82
C ASP A 97 -5.61 -6.44 16.70
N PRO A 98 -6.52 -7.37 17.05
CA PRO A 98 -7.28 -8.14 16.07
C PRO A 98 -8.27 -7.29 15.25
N SER A 99 -8.48 -6.02 15.61
CA SER A 99 -9.32 -5.09 14.83
C SER A 99 -8.55 -4.38 13.70
N ILE A 100 -7.22 -4.54 13.62
CA ILE A 100 -6.40 -3.92 12.58
C ILE A 100 -6.23 -4.89 11.40
N LEU A 101 -6.55 -4.39 10.20
CA LEU A 101 -6.22 -5.04 8.93
C LEU A 101 -5.06 -4.29 8.26
N LEU A 102 -3.92 -4.96 8.10
CA LEU A 102 -2.78 -4.44 7.34
C LEU A 102 -2.92 -4.80 5.85
N ILE A 103 -2.96 -3.80 4.98
CA ILE A 103 -3.06 -3.98 3.53
C ILE A 103 -1.82 -3.41 2.85
N GLY A 104 -1.12 -4.25 2.10
CA GLY A 104 -0.13 -3.80 1.12
C GLY A 104 -0.77 -3.73 -0.26
N SER A 105 -0.88 -2.53 -0.82
CA SER A 105 -1.40 -2.31 -2.18
C SER A 105 -0.29 -1.86 -3.12
N GLY A 106 -0.31 -2.38 -4.35
CA GLY A 106 0.69 -2.06 -5.36
C GLY A 106 0.74 -3.09 -6.48
N PHE A 107 1.80 -2.99 -7.28
CA PHE A 107 2.08 -3.92 -8.37
C PHE A 107 3.38 -4.67 -8.09
N SER A 108 3.33 -5.99 -8.14
CA SER A 108 4.50 -6.87 -8.00
C SER A 108 5.53 -6.68 -9.10
N PHE A 109 5.09 -6.31 -10.30
CA PHE A 109 5.95 -5.97 -11.43
C PHE A 109 5.54 -4.60 -12.00
N HIS A 110 6.43 -3.62 -11.93
CA HIS A 110 6.13 -2.24 -12.32
C HIS A 110 7.17 -1.70 -13.31
N ASN A 111 7.11 -2.19 -14.56
CA ASN A 111 7.90 -1.64 -15.65
C ASN A 111 7.04 -0.71 -16.51
N MET A 112 7.07 0.59 -16.23
CA MET A 112 6.33 1.61 -16.99
C MET A 112 6.64 1.58 -18.50
N ARG A 113 7.86 1.20 -18.90
CA ARG A 113 8.20 1.07 -20.33
C ARG A 113 7.48 -0.11 -20.98
N ALA A 114 7.23 -1.18 -20.24
CA ALA A 114 6.45 -2.33 -20.70
C ALA A 114 4.96 -1.98 -20.90
N PHE A 115 4.39 -1.13 -20.04
CA PHE A 115 2.98 -0.72 -20.15
C PHE A 115 2.65 0.10 -21.41
N PHE A 116 3.63 0.83 -21.95
CA PHE A 116 3.46 1.63 -23.17
C PHE A 116 4.01 0.97 -24.43
N THR A 117 4.50 -0.27 -24.35
CA THR A 117 4.95 -1.04 -25.50
C THR A 117 3.94 -2.14 -25.85
N PRO A 118 3.76 -2.49 -27.14
CA PRO A 118 2.93 -3.61 -27.51
C PRO A 118 3.41 -4.88 -26.83
N ASP A 119 2.47 -5.57 -26.19
CA ASP A 119 2.74 -6.71 -25.32
C ASP A 119 3.21 -7.92 -26.15
N THR A 120 4.47 -8.35 -25.97
CA THR A 120 5.00 -9.53 -26.67
C THR A 120 4.74 -10.82 -25.90
N THR A 121 4.75 -11.96 -26.60
CA THR A 121 4.62 -13.28 -25.97
C THR A 121 5.70 -13.51 -24.92
N GLU A 122 6.92 -13.07 -25.18
CA GLU A 122 8.07 -13.20 -24.28
C GLU A 122 7.91 -12.34 -23.03
N MET A 123 7.43 -11.09 -23.18
CA MET A 123 7.17 -10.19 -22.04
C MET A 123 6.08 -10.78 -21.13
N LYS A 124 5.01 -11.32 -21.71
CA LYS A 124 3.96 -12.03 -20.96
C LYS A 124 4.50 -13.25 -20.23
N ALA A 125 5.31 -14.06 -20.91
CA ALA A 125 5.91 -15.25 -20.31
C ALA A 125 6.82 -14.90 -19.12
N ALA A 126 7.67 -13.88 -19.26
CA ALA A 126 8.56 -13.42 -18.20
C ALA A 126 7.77 -12.86 -17.00
N ASN A 127 6.75 -12.03 -17.24
CA ASN A 127 5.88 -11.52 -16.17
C ASN A 127 5.18 -12.68 -15.45
N ASN A 128 4.59 -13.62 -16.19
CA ASN A 128 3.92 -14.78 -15.60
C ASN A 128 4.87 -15.65 -14.76
N ALA A 129 6.09 -15.88 -15.24
CA ALA A 129 7.11 -16.62 -14.49
C ALA A 129 7.46 -15.91 -13.17
N PHE A 130 7.63 -14.58 -13.20
CA PHE A 130 7.87 -13.80 -11.99
C PHE A 130 6.68 -13.83 -11.02
N GLN A 131 5.44 -13.70 -11.51
CA GLN A 131 4.24 -13.80 -10.67
C GLN A 131 4.14 -15.18 -10.01
N GLN A 132 4.38 -16.25 -10.76
CA GLN A 132 4.35 -17.63 -10.23
C GLN A 132 5.42 -17.82 -9.15
N TRP A 133 6.64 -17.35 -9.38
CA TRP A 133 7.70 -17.39 -8.39
C TRP A 133 7.34 -16.60 -7.13
N LEU A 134 6.76 -15.40 -7.28
CA LEU A 134 6.35 -14.57 -6.15
C LEU A 134 5.26 -15.24 -5.32
N ILE A 135 4.23 -15.79 -5.96
CA ILE A 135 3.16 -16.54 -5.30
C ILE A 135 3.75 -17.75 -4.55
N ALA A 136 4.57 -18.55 -5.22
CA ALA A 136 5.18 -19.73 -4.61
C ALA A 136 6.06 -19.36 -3.41
N THR A 137 6.82 -18.27 -3.52
CA THR A 137 7.65 -17.77 -2.42
C THR A 137 6.79 -17.30 -1.25
N CYS A 138 5.84 -16.39 -1.46
CA CYS A 138 5.02 -15.80 -0.39
C CYS A 138 4.04 -16.78 0.26
N THR A 139 3.72 -17.91 -0.38
CA THR A 139 2.82 -18.95 0.16
C THR A 139 3.58 -20.17 0.68
N SER A 140 4.91 -20.18 0.59
CA SER A 140 5.73 -21.26 1.11
C SER A 140 5.71 -21.30 2.63
N GLN A 141 5.51 -22.49 3.20
CA GLN A 141 5.64 -22.75 4.63
C GLN A 141 7.10 -22.80 5.11
N GLU A 142 8.07 -22.72 4.18
CA GLU A 142 9.50 -22.68 4.53
C GLU A 142 9.96 -21.30 5.01
N LEU A 143 9.15 -20.26 4.82
CA LEU A 143 9.43 -18.88 5.24
C LEU A 143 8.80 -18.50 6.59
N SER A 144 8.02 -19.40 7.20
CA SER A 144 7.32 -19.17 8.49
C SER A 144 8.08 -19.68 9.70
#